data_AF-A0A8T4UST9-F1
#
_entry.id   AF-A0A8T4UST9-F1
#
_cell.length_a   1.000
_cell.length_b   1.000
_cell.length_c   1.000
_cell.angle_alpha   90.00
_cell.angle_beta   90.00
_cell.angle_gamma   90.00
#
_symmetry.space_group_name_H-M   'P 1'
#
loop_
_entity.id
_entity.type
_entity.pdbx_description
1 polymer ?
#
loop_
_entity_poly.entity_id
_entity_poly.type
_entity_poly.pdbx_seq_one_letter_code
_entity_poly.pdbx_strand_id
1 'polypeptide(L)'
;MRLRGGGCAVWLALVVLLPAAHAAASINVSSFQVAWQNSSDVMLEFWMANTGDENLSVVNWSLGFGDGVYRNSVRNLTLLTTHPENDAVVYARYNYSAPGNYLANATARSGSVQDIENLTVRVEGGPSFAENLTNQTIAAQQELVYDINCTDPNDDQVTYSDNTTLFEIDSLGVIRWTPSDADVDNRSIAVTCTSQGGSATQGFRIGVKPRIDIEVRNSDIQFSNNNPGQGQVFTIYADVWNRGSSAYSGTVRVRFYNSSSDANLIGEFNLS
;
A
#
# COMPACT_ATOMS: atom_id res chain seq x y z
N MET A 1 22.74 -1.06 104.47
CA MET A 1 22.62 -2.54 104.38
C MET A 1 22.78 -2.91 102.91
N ARG A 2 23.84 -3.64 102.54
CA ARG A 2 24.11 -4.07 101.16
C ARG A 2 23.03 -5.09 100.73
N LEU A 3 22.54 -4.98 99.50
CA LEU A 3 22.35 -6.09 98.56
C LEU A 3 22.10 -5.58 97.12
N ARG A 4 23.06 -5.93 96.24
CA ARG A 4 22.99 -6.29 94.81
C ARG A 4 22.63 -5.24 93.74
N GLY A 5 23.47 -5.26 92.70
CA GLY A 5 23.53 -4.26 91.65
C GLY A 5 22.41 -4.36 90.63
N GLY A 6 21.94 -3.20 90.21
CA GLY A 6 21.20 -2.99 88.98
C GLY A 6 22.05 -2.07 88.10
N GLY A 7 22.63 -2.64 87.04
CA GLY A 7 23.38 -1.86 86.06
C GLY A 7 22.47 -0.85 85.38
N CYS A 8 22.71 0.43 85.61
CA CYS A 8 22.10 1.49 84.82
C CYS A 8 22.94 1.65 83.56
N ALA A 9 22.51 1.01 82.46
CA ALA A 9 23.15 1.15 81.16
C ALA A 9 22.91 2.58 80.66
N VAL A 10 23.98 3.38 80.64
CA VAL A 10 23.99 4.66 79.93
C VAL A 10 24.06 4.33 78.45
N TRP A 11 22.93 4.48 77.75
CA TRP A 11 22.90 4.40 76.29
C TRP A 11 23.49 5.68 75.72
N LEU A 12 24.76 5.64 75.35
CA LEU A 12 25.36 6.66 74.52
C LEU A 12 24.83 6.46 73.10
N ALA A 13 23.81 7.24 72.71
CA ALA A 13 23.38 7.31 71.33
C ALA A 13 24.47 8.05 70.53
N LEU A 14 25.40 7.30 69.95
CA LEU A 14 26.26 7.80 68.89
C LEU A 14 25.35 8.05 67.67
N VAL A 15 24.87 9.29 67.53
CA VAL A 15 24.31 9.75 66.26
C VAL A 15 25.48 9.84 65.29
N VAL A 16 25.76 8.74 64.60
CA VAL A 16 26.53 8.81 63.38
C VAL A 16 25.63 9.55 62.40
N LEU A 17 25.87 10.85 62.22
CA LEU A 17 25.46 11.53 61.00
C LEU A 17 26.13 10.75 59.87
N LEU A 18 25.37 9.89 59.21
CA LEU A 18 25.75 9.42 57.88
C LEU A 18 26.05 10.68 57.08
N PRO A 19 27.19 10.75 56.36
CA PRO A 19 27.41 11.85 55.44
C PRO A 19 26.15 11.96 54.59
N ALA A 20 25.68 13.19 54.32
CA ALA A 20 24.68 13.42 53.28
C ALA A 20 25.04 12.52 52.09
N ALA A 21 24.07 11.76 51.57
CA ALA A 21 24.27 10.91 50.41
C ALA A 21 25.13 11.70 49.42
N HIS A 22 26.30 11.14 49.07
CA HIS A 22 27.26 11.83 48.21
C HIS A 22 26.51 12.32 46.98
N ALA A 23 26.61 13.63 46.69
CA ALA A 23 26.05 14.21 45.48
C ALA A 23 26.46 13.32 44.30
N ALA A 24 25.48 12.71 43.63
CA ALA A 24 25.75 11.75 42.57
C ALA A 24 25.55 12.44 41.23
N ALA A 25 26.56 12.43 40.37
CA ALA A 25 26.36 12.75 38.96
C ALA A 25 25.39 11.72 38.35
N SER A 26 24.41 12.19 37.59
CA SER A 26 23.44 11.34 36.91
C SER A 26 22.92 12.06 35.68
N ILE A 27 22.77 11.33 34.58
CA ILE A 27 22.18 11.83 33.34
C ILE A 27 21.05 10.88 32.96
N ASN A 28 19.98 11.44 32.40
CA ASN A 28 18.81 10.69 31.98
C ASN A 28 18.49 11.04 30.52
N VAL A 29 18.29 10.02 29.69
CA VAL A 29 17.69 10.13 28.37
C VAL A 29 16.21 9.82 28.52
N SER A 30 15.34 10.65 27.98
CA SER A 30 13.90 10.43 28.08
C SER A 30 13.17 10.89 26.83
N SER A 31 11.89 10.52 26.74
CA SER A 31 11.00 10.90 25.64
C SER A 31 11.60 10.60 24.25
N PHE A 32 12.31 9.46 24.12
CA PHE A 32 12.87 9.04 22.85
C PHE A 32 11.75 8.51 21.93
N GLN A 33 11.41 9.27 20.91
CA GLN A 33 10.22 9.01 20.08
C GLN A 33 10.42 9.45 18.62
N VAL A 34 9.49 9.01 17.75
CA VAL A 34 9.32 9.56 16.41
C VAL A 34 8.53 10.86 16.51
N ALA A 35 9.17 11.99 16.24
CA ALA A 35 8.53 13.30 16.24
C ALA A 35 7.77 13.58 14.93
N TRP A 36 8.23 13.01 13.82
CA TRP A 36 7.59 13.09 12.51
C TRP A 36 8.10 11.96 11.61
N GLN A 37 7.27 11.52 10.67
CA GLN A 37 7.66 10.54 9.66
C GLN A 37 6.88 10.78 8.36
N ASN A 38 7.54 10.56 7.22
CA ASN A 38 6.93 10.43 5.91
C ASN A 38 7.64 9.31 5.15
N SER A 39 6.97 8.16 5.02
CA SER A 39 7.51 6.92 4.48
C SER A 39 8.89 6.58 5.09
N SER A 40 9.98 6.74 4.32
CA SER A 40 11.36 6.46 4.75
C SER A 40 12.06 7.61 5.50
N ASP A 41 11.50 8.82 5.49
CA ASP A 41 12.08 10.00 6.12
C ASP A 41 11.52 10.20 7.53
N VAL A 42 12.36 9.99 8.54
CA VAL A 42 11.97 9.96 9.95
C VAL A 42 12.73 11.03 10.71
N MET A 43 12.01 11.80 11.53
CA MET A 43 12.58 12.69 12.53
C MET A 43 12.41 12.09 13.92
N LEU A 44 13.54 11.82 14.58
CA LEU A 44 13.60 11.35 15.95
C LEU A 44 13.86 12.51 16.91
N GLU A 45 13.30 12.39 18.10
CA GLU A 45 13.49 13.33 19.21
C GLU A 45 13.85 12.55 20.47
N PHE A 46 14.80 13.09 21.26
CA PHE A 46 14.98 12.68 22.66
C PHE A 46 15.44 13.85 23.53
N TRP A 47 15.15 13.73 24.83
CA TRP A 47 15.51 14.70 25.86
C TRP A 47 16.66 14.16 26.70
N MET A 48 17.54 15.05 27.13
CA MET A 48 18.63 14.77 28.05
C MET A 48 18.56 15.73 29.24
N ALA A 49 18.51 15.17 30.44
CA ALA A 49 18.43 15.92 31.67
C ALA A 49 19.55 15.51 32.63
N ASN A 50 20.07 16.47 33.40
CA ASN A 50 20.90 16.17 34.56
C ASN A 50 19.97 15.89 35.75
N THR A 51 19.89 14.63 36.16
CA THR A 51 19.07 14.17 37.28
C THR A 51 19.88 14.01 38.57
N GLY A 52 21.15 14.40 38.54
CA GLY A 52 22.07 14.32 39.67
C GLY A 52 22.20 15.63 40.43
N ASP A 53 23.05 15.60 41.45
CA ASP A 53 23.33 16.75 42.33
C ASP A 53 24.60 17.51 41.92
N GLU A 54 25.32 17.04 40.90
CA GLU A 54 26.53 17.67 40.34
C GLU A 54 26.32 18.22 38.92
N ASN A 55 26.93 19.36 38.59
CA ASN A 55 26.88 19.92 37.24
C ASN A 55 27.62 19.03 36.22
N LEU A 56 27.01 18.79 35.06
CA LEU A 56 27.62 18.06 33.95
C LEU A 56 28.14 19.05 32.90
N SER A 57 29.46 19.20 32.76
CA SER A 57 30.08 20.23 31.90
C SER A 57 30.57 19.74 30.53
N VAL A 58 30.56 18.43 30.28
CA VAL A 58 31.08 17.79 29.05
C VAL A 58 30.08 16.77 28.52
N VAL A 59 28.82 17.17 28.41
CA VAL A 59 27.75 16.30 27.92
C VAL A 59 27.87 16.16 26.41
N ASN A 60 27.99 14.94 25.93
CA ASN A 60 27.92 14.56 24.52
C ASN A 60 26.78 13.57 24.31
N TRP A 61 26.33 13.47 23.07
CA TRP A 61 25.27 12.55 22.69
C TRP A 61 25.59 11.79 21.42
N SER A 62 25.00 10.60 21.30
CA SER A 62 25.02 9.79 20.09
C SER A 62 23.61 9.28 19.83
N LEU A 63 23.20 9.28 18.57
CA LEU A 63 21.95 8.70 18.11
C LEU A 63 22.27 7.66 17.03
N GLY A 64 22.00 6.39 17.32
CA GLY A 64 22.02 5.31 16.35
C GLY A 64 20.64 5.10 15.74
N PHE A 65 20.56 4.92 14.42
CA PHE A 65 19.29 4.71 13.71
C PHE A 65 18.91 3.23 13.57
N GLY A 66 19.66 2.31 14.16
CA GLY A 66 19.35 0.87 14.13
C GLY A 66 19.76 0.13 12.85
N ASP A 67 20.34 0.83 11.87
CA ASP A 67 20.88 0.28 10.61
C ASP A 67 22.43 0.37 10.53
N GLY A 68 23.07 0.64 11.67
CA GLY A 68 24.52 0.84 11.78
C GLY A 68 24.97 2.28 11.51
N VAL A 69 24.07 3.20 11.14
CA VAL A 69 24.40 4.63 11.00
C VAL A 69 24.19 5.35 12.33
N TYR A 70 25.13 6.25 12.64
CA TYR A 70 25.13 7.07 13.85
C TYR A 70 25.24 8.56 13.51
N ARG A 71 24.71 9.40 14.41
CA ARG A 71 24.98 10.84 14.49
C ARG A 71 25.48 11.15 15.89
N ASN A 72 26.55 11.93 15.96
CA ASN A 72 27.16 12.31 17.23
C ASN A 72 27.11 13.83 17.39
N SER A 73 27.06 14.28 18.64
CA SER A 73 27.24 15.68 18.99
C SER A 73 28.59 16.19 18.49
N VAL A 74 28.60 17.37 17.86
CA VAL A 74 29.82 18.05 17.41
C VAL A 74 30.41 19.01 18.46
N ARG A 75 29.62 19.33 19.48
CA ARG A 75 29.99 20.22 20.59
C ARG A 75 29.46 19.64 21.88
N ASN A 76 30.22 19.85 22.95
CA ASN A 76 29.79 19.48 24.29
C ASN A 76 28.75 20.48 24.80
N LEU A 77 27.81 19.98 25.58
CA LEU A 77 26.79 20.73 26.29
C LEU A 77 27.14 20.79 27.79
N THR A 78 26.52 21.73 28.49
CA THR A 78 26.57 21.82 29.95
C THR A 78 25.15 21.78 30.50
N LEU A 79 24.87 20.84 31.41
CA LEU A 79 23.58 20.68 32.08
C LEU A 79 23.79 20.92 33.59
N LEU A 80 23.33 22.06 34.12
CA LEU A 80 23.53 22.45 35.52
C LEU A 80 22.34 22.01 36.39
N THR A 81 22.60 21.73 37.67
CA THR A 81 21.60 21.25 38.64
C THR A 81 20.67 22.33 39.18
N THR A 82 21.04 23.61 39.03
CA THR A 82 20.33 24.74 39.64
C THR A 82 19.28 25.38 38.73
N HIS A 83 19.05 24.85 37.54
CA HIS A 83 18.05 25.40 36.62
C HIS A 83 17.21 24.27 35.99
N PRO A 84 15.89 24.23 36.23
CA PRO A 84 15.00 23.22 35.66
C PRO A 84 14.81 23.33 34.12
N GLU A 85 15.43 24.31 33.46
CA GLU A 85 15.39 24.48 32.00
C GLU A 85 16.70 24.06 31.32
N ASN A 86 17.64 23.46 32.06
CA ASN A 86 18.90 22.98 31.50
C ASN A 86 18.79 21.62 30.81
N ASP A 87 17.59 21.22 30.41
CA ASP A 87 17.42 20.03 29.60
C ASP A 87 17.82 20.35 28.16
N ALA A 88 18.43 19.38 27.49
CA ALA A 88 18.77 19.48 26.09
C ALA A 88 17.89 18.54 25.28
N VAL A 89 17.28 19.05 24.23
CA VAL A 89 16.54 18.26 23.24
C VAL A 89 17.37 18.11 21.97
N VAL A 90 17.32 16.92 21.38
CA VAL A 90 17.96 16.62 20.09
C VAL A 90 16.89 16.21 19.10
N TYR A 91 16.85 16.88 17.96
CA TYR A 91 16.09 16.46 16.78
C TYR A 91 17.05 15.98 15.70
N ALA A 92 16.78 14.81 15.13
CA ALA A 92 17.57 14.27 14.03
C ALA A 92 16.66 13.67 12.96
N ARG A 93 16.82 14.17 11.72
CA ARG A 93 16.14 13.65 10.54
C ARG A 93 17.03 12.66 9.81
N TYR A 94 16.47 11.52 9.41
CA TYR A 94 17.17 10.43 8.75
C TYR A 94 16.27 9.75 7.71
N ASN A 95 16.83 9.46 6.53
CA ASN A 95 16.13 8.78 5.45
C ASN A 95 16.62 7.32 5.37
N TYR A 96 15.77 6.38 5.74
CA TYR A 96 16.05 4.94 5.69
C TYR A 96 16.07 4.43 4.26
N SER A 97 16.94 3.47 3.96
CA SER A 97 17.10 2.94 2.60
C SER A 97 16.10 1.83 2.24
N ALA A 98 15.43 1.27 3.24
CA ALA A 98 14.49 0.17 3.08
C ALA A 98 13.39 0.24 4.16
N PRO A 99 12.23 -0.39 3.92
CA PRO A 99 11.24 -0.61 4.96
C PRO A 99 11.71 -1.67 5.98
N GLY A 100 11.23 -1.55 7.21
CA GLY A 100 11.57 -2.48 8.29
C GLY A 100 11.38 -1.87 9.68
N ASN A 101 11.70 -2.69 10.69
CA ASN A 101 11.74 -2.26 12.08
C ASN A 101 13.20 -2.06 12.49
N TYR A 102 13.54 -0.85 12.88
CA TYR A 102 14.89 -0.45 13.26
C TYR A 102 14.95 -0.18 14.77
N LEU A 103 15.90 -0.80 15.48
CA LEU A 103 16.13 -0.54 16.89
C LEU A 103 17.10 0.65 17.03
N ALA A 104 16.54 1.85 17.05
CA ALA A 104 17.30 3.07 17.27
C ALA A 104 17.69 3.20 18.75
N ASN A 105 18.79 3.89 19.03
CA ASN A 105 19.23 4.18 20.39
C ASN A 105 19.70 5.63 20.56
N ALA A 106 19.28 6.27 21.63
CA ALA A 106 19.71 7.59 22.03
C ALA A 106 20.60 7.45 23.25
N THR A 107 21.83 7.95 23.16
CA THR A 107 22.82 7.89 24.23
C THR A 107 23.21 9.30 24.65
N ALA A 108 23.19 9.56 25.95
CA ALA A 108 23.78 10.76 26.55
C ALA A 108 24.91 10.35 27.49
N ARG A 109 26.03 11.07 27.47
CA ARG A 109 27.19 10.75 28.30
C ARG A 109 27.91 12.00 28.78
N SER A 110 28.37 11.97 30.02
CA SER A 110 29.29 12.94 30.59
C SER A 110 30.31 12.23 31.50
N GLY A 111 31.58 12.18 31.08
CA GLY A 111 32.60 11.44 31.83
C GLY A 111 32.27 9.96 31.98
N SER A 112 32.03 9.52 33.22
CA SER A 112 31.66 8.14 33.58
C SER A 112 30.15 7.89 33.66
N VAL A 113 29.31 8.92 33.67
CA VAL A 113 27.85 8.74 33.68
C VAL A 113 27.32 8.68 32.25
N GLN A 114 26.42 7.74 32.03
CA GLN A 114 25.81 7.49 30.74
C GLN A 114 24.39 6.98 30.96
N ASP A 115 23.50 7.36 30.05
CA ASP A 115 22.21 6.73 29.91
C ASP A 115 21.88 6.47 28.44
N ILE A 116 21.06 5.44 28.21
CA ILE A 116 20.70 4.96 26.87
C ILE A 116 19.21 4.59 26.85
N GLU A 117 18.48 5.18 25.91
CA GLU A 117 17.12 4.78 25.59
C GLU A 117 17.06 4.11 24.21
N ASN A 118 16.17 3.13 24.06
CA ASN A 118 15.97 2.42 22.79
C ASN A 118 14.54 2.63 22.28
N LEU A 119 14.39 2.78 20.97
CA LEU A 119 13.11 2.95 20.29
C LEU A 119 13.06 2.05 19.06
N THR A 120 11.98 1.29 18.91
CA THR A 120 11.70 0.60 17.63
C THR A 120 11.02 1.58 16.67
N VAL A 121 11.73 1.94 15.60
CA VAL A 121 11.24 2.79 14.51
C VAL A 121 10.72 1.89 13.40
N ARG A 122 9.44 2.02 13.07
CA ARG A 122 8.80 1.27 11.99
C ARG A 122 8.78 2.12 10.72
N VAL A 123 9.53 1.69 9.71
CA VAL A 123 9.56 2.30 8.39
C VAL A 123 8.70 1.45 7.47
N GLU A 124 7.57 2.01 7.05
CA GLU A 124 6.69 1.37 6.08
C GLU A 124 7.26 1.46 4.66
N GLY A 125 6.89 0.50 3.82
CA GLY A 125 7.26 0.51 2.41
C GLY A 125 6.30 1.34 1.58
N GLY A 126 6.60 1.50 0.28
CA GLY A 126 5.66 2.08 -0.67
C GLY A 126 4.48 1.16 -1.02
N PRO A 127 3.80 1.40 -2.14
CA PRO A 127 2.57 0.72 -2.48
C PRO A 127 2.85 -0.74 -2.80
N SER A 128 1.86 -1.61 -2.57
CA SER A 128 1.91 -3.02 -2.88
C SER A 128 0.56 -3.53 -3.38
N PHE A 129 0.58 -4.55 -4.24
CA PHE A 129 -0.63 -5.24 -4.68
C PHE A 129 -1.11 -6.15 -3.55
N ALA A 130 -2.37 -5.99 -3.14
CA ALA A 130 -2.96 -6.82 -2.10
C ALA A 130 -3.06 -8.29 -2.54
N GLU A 131 -3.27 -8.52 -3.85
CA GLU A 131 -3.27 -9.84 -4.48
C GLU A 131 -2.57 -9.80 -5.83
N ASN A 132 -2.16 -10.97 -6.33
CA ASN A 132 -1.55 -11.05 -7.65
C ASN A 132 -2.57 -10.73 -8.76
N LEU A 133 -2.21 -9.83 -9.67
CA LEU A 133 -3.00 -9.61 -10.88
C LEU A 133 -3.16 -10.93 -11.67
N THR A 134 -4.39 -11.21 -12.06
CA THR A 134 -4.76 -12.42 -12.79
C THR A 134 -5.01 -12.14 -14.26
N ASN A 135 -4.69 -13.13 -15.11
CA ASN A 135 -4.92 -13.02 -16.54
C ASN A 135 -6.42 -12.89 -16.84
N GLN A 136 -6.78 -11.97 -17.73
CA GLN A 136 -8.14 -11.70 -18.15
C GLN A 136 -8.40 -12.29 -19.53
N THR A 137 -9.65 -12.65 -19.79
CA THR A 137 -10.11 -13.07 -21.12
C THR A 137 -11.51 -12.55 -21.34
N ILE A 138 -11.70 -11.74 -22.37
CA ILE A 138 -12.95 -11.02 -22.64
C ILE A 138 -13.29 -11.11 -24.12
N ALA A 139 -14.57 -11.17 -24.49
CA ALA A 139 -14.98 -11.08 -25.89
C ALA A 139 -14.99 -9.62 -26.36
N ALA A 140 -14.71 -9.37 -27.64
CA ALA A 140 -14.92 -8.06 -28.25
C ALA A 140 -16.37 -7.58 -28.01
N GLN A 141 -16.52 -6.29 -27.73
CA GLN A 141 -17.75 -5.58 -27.35
C GLN A 141 -18.37 -5.95 -26.00
N GLN A 142 -17.69 -6.75 -25.17
CA GLN A 142 -18.10 -7.00 -23.80
C GLN A 142 -17.28 -6.14 -22.83
N GLU A 143 -17.92 -5.47 -21.87
CA GLU A 143 -17.22 -4.66 -20.88
C GLU A 143 -16.40 -5.53 -19.92
N LEU A 144 -15.14 -5.16 -19.74
CA LEU A 144 -14.25 -5.60 -18.68
C LEU A 144 -14.25 -4.54 -17.57
N VAL A 145 -14.50 -4.99 -16.34
CA VAL A 145 -14.24 -4.22 -15.11
C VAL A 145 -13.21 -4.98 -14.31
N TYR A 146 -12.06 -4.36 -14.04
CA TYR A 146 -10.96 -5.04 -13.35
C TYR A 146 -10.27 -4.10 -12.35
N ASP A 147 -10.24 -4.51 -11.09
CA ASP A 147 -9.63 -3.77 -9.99
C ASP A 147 -8.17 -4.22 -9.82
N ILE A 148 -7.25 -3.26 -9.85
CA ILE A 148 -5.82 -3.49 -9.67
C ILE A 148 -5.48 -3.81 -8.20
N ASN A 149 -6.32 -3.39 -7.25
CA ASN A 149 -6.24 -3.70 -5.82
C ASN A 149 -4.85 -3.39 -5.21
N CYS A 150 -4.37 -2.17 -5.45
CA CYS A 150 -3.08 -1.69 -4.96
C CYS A 150 -3.27 -0.75 -3.77
N THR A 151 -2.47 -0.93 -2.73
CA THR A 151 -2.60 -0.19 -1.47
C THR A 151 -1.25 0.32 -0.99
N ASP A 152 -1.26 1.46 -0.31
CA ASP A 152 -0.08 2.03 0.34
C ASP A 152 -0.29 2.05 1.87
N PRO A 153 0.65 1.49 2.67
CA PRO A 153 0.52 1.40 4.12
C PRO A 153 0.64 2.75 4.85
N ASN A 154 1.14 3.80 4.20
CA ASN A 154 1.27 5.14 4.74
C ASN A 154 0.04 6.02 4.47
N ASP A 155 -0.99 5.50 3.80
CA ASP A 155 -2.13 6.28 3.30
C ASP A 155 -1.69 7.39 2.32
N ASP A 156 -0.52 7.21 1.70
CA ASP A 156 -0.02 8.09 0.65
C ASP A 156 -0.88 7.93 -0.61
N GLN A 157 -1.06 9.03 -1.36
CA GLN A 157 -1.80 8.99 -2.62
C GLN A 157 -1.12 8.05 -3.62
N VAL A 158 -1.84 7.02 -4.07
CA VAL A 158 -1.39 6.10 -5.12
C VAL A 158 -1.80 6.60 -6.50
N THR A 159 -0.86 6.55 -7.44
CA THR A 159 -1.07 6.81 -8.87
C THR A 159 -0.79 5.55 -9.68
N TYR A 160 -1.55 5.36 -10.75
CA TYR A 160 -1.48 4.18 -11.60
C TYR A 160 -0.92 4.56 -12.97
N SER A 161 -0.07 3.70 -13.52
CA SER A 161 0.36 3.74 -14.91
C SER A 161 0.49 2.34 -15.47
N ASP A 162 0.44 2.22 -16.79
CA ASP A 162 0.62 0.95 -17.48
C ASP A 162 1.39 1.13 -18.80
N ASN A 163 1.63 0.02 -19.49
CA ASN A 163 2.39 -0.02 -20.74
C ASN A 163 1.49 -0.17 -21.99
N THR A 164 0.21 0.17 -21.91
CA THR A 164 -0.76 0.02 -23.00
C THR A 164 -1.52 1.31 -23.29
N THR A 165 -2.24 1.31 -24.42
CA THR A 165 -3.14 2.40 -24.82
C THR A 165 -4.57 1.89 -25.03
N LEU A 166 -4.84 0.64 -24.61
CA LEU A 166 -6.15 0.01 -24.80
C LEU A 166 -7.21 0.62 -23.89
N PHE A 167 -6.80 0.98 -22.67
CA PHE A 167 -7.64 1.49 -21.61
C PHE A 167 -6.83 2.45 -20.74
N GLU A 168 -7.54 3.13 -19.84
CA GLU A 168 -6.96 3.91 -18.77
C GLU A 168 -7.32 3.26 -17.43
N ILE A 169 -6.45 3.40 -16.44
CA ILE A 169 -6.73 3.03 -15.05
C ILE A 169 -7.24 4.28 -14.34
N ASP A 170 -8.43 4.22 -13.74
CA ASP A 170 -8.97 5.37 -13.01
C ASP A 170 -8.21 5.65 -11.69
N SER A 171 -8.53 6.77 -11.03
CA SER A 171 -7.89 7.15 -9.76
C SER A 171 -8.18 6.17 -8.60
N LEU A 172 -9.17 5.29 -8.76
CA LEU A 172 -9.50 4.24 -7.78
C LEU A 172 -8.78 2.92 -8.11
N GLY A 173 -7.97 2.87 -9.18
CA GLY A 173 -7.29 1.65 -9.59
C GLY A 173 -8.16 0.69 -10.39
N VAL A 174 -9.28 1.16 -10.96
CA VAL A 174 -10.21 0.31 -11.72
C VAL A 174 -10.10 0.57 -13.22
N ILE A 175 -9.90 -0.51 -13.98
CA ILE A 175 -10.01 -0.53 -15.43
C ILE A 175 -11.47 -0.74 -15.81
N ARG A 176 -12.01 0.11 -16.68
CA ARG A 176 -13.29 -0.10 -17.38
C ARG A 176 -13.08 0.03 -18.87
N TRP A 177 -13.20 -1.09 -19.57
CA TRP A 177 -12.83 -1.16 -20.98
C TRP A 177 -13.75 -2.08 -21.76
N THR A 178 -14.21 -1.62 -22.92
CA THR A 178 -14.95 -2.45 -23.89
C THR A 178 -14.11 -2.58 -25.16
N PRO A 179 -13.42 -3.71 -25.39
CA PRO A 179 -12.61 -3.93 -26.58
C PRO A 179 -13.43 -3.89 -27.86
N SER A 180 -12.82 -3.44 -28.94
CA SER A 180 -13.34 -3.59 -30.30
C SER A 180 -12.83 -4.89 -30.95
N ASP A 181 -13.32 -5.20 -32.14
CA ASP A 181 -12.79 -6.31 -32.94
C ASP A 181 -11.32 -6.11 -33.36
N ALA A 182 -10.86 -4.85 -33.45
CA ALA A 182 -9.47 -4.55 -33.78
C ALA A 182 -8.52 -4.91 -32.61
N ASP A 183 -9.06 -5.09 -31.42
CA ASP A 183 -8.29 -5.40 -30.22
C ASP A 183 -8.06 -6.91 -30.03
N VAL A 184 -8.61 -7.76 -30.90
CA VAL A 184 -8.46 -9.23 -30.86
C VAL A 184 -6.99 -9.64 -30.91
N ASP A 185 -6.47 -9.98 -29.74
CA ASP A 185 -5.07 -10.36 -29.51
C ASP A 185 -4.91 -10.85 -28.06
N ASN A 186 -3.74 -11.39 -27.71
CA ASN A 186 -3.35 -11.68 -26.35
C ASN A 186 -2.11 -10.87 -25.95
N ARG A 187 -2.30 -9.83 -25.13
CA ARG A 187 -1.26 -8.86 -24.79
C ARG A 187 -0.80 -8.97 -23.36
N SER A 188 0.50 -8.74 -23.13
CA SER A 188 1.08 -8.64 -21.79
C SER A 188 1.01 -7.19 -21.32
N ILE A 189 0.33 -6.97 -20.22
CA ILE A 189 0.17 -5.67 -19.59
C ILE A 189 1.03 -5.65 -18.33
N ALA A 190 1.77 -4.56 -18.11
CA ALA A 190 2.46 -4.27 -16.86
C ALA A 190 1.81 -3.02 -16.25
N VAL A 191 1.33 -3.15 -15.02
CA VAL A 191 0.73 -2.06 -14.24
C VAL A 191 1.68 -1.68 -13.12
N THR A 192 1.88 -0.38 -12.94
CA THR A 192 2.73 0.20 -11.89
C THR A 192 1.90 1.12 -11.02
N CYS A 193 1.89 0.85 -9.71
CA CYS A 193 1.41 1.77 -8.69
C CYS A 193 2.58 2.57 -8.15
N THR A 194 2.42 3.89 -8.00
CA THR A 194 3.46 4.77 -7.46
C THR A 194 2.87 5.67 -6.37
N SER A 195 3.57 5.79 -5.26
CA SER A 195 3.29 6.73 -4.16
C SER A 195 4.58 7.49 -3.79
N GLN A 196 4.53 8.31 -2.74
CA GLN A 196 5.72 8.95 -2.20
C GLN A 196 6.74 7.92 -1.65
N GLY A 197 6.28 6.78 -1.14
CA GLY A 197 7.11 5.72 -0.57
C GLY A 197 7.77 4.78 -1.59
N GLY A 198 7.48 4.95 -2.89
CA GLY A 198 8.08 4.17 -3.97
C GLY A 198 7.07 3.66 -4.99
N SER A 199 7.38 2.54 -5.63
CA SER A 199 6.50 1.94 -6.62
C SER A 199 6.54 0.41 -6.59
N ALA A 200 5.44 -0.20 -7.04
CA ALA A 200 5.31 -1.63 -7.28
C ALA A 200 4.76 -1.88 -8.69
N THR A 201 5.30 -2.88 -9.36
CA THR A 201 4.87 -3.27 -10.72
C THR A 201 4.48 -4.74 -10.76
N GLN A 202 3.33 -5.05 -11.36
CA GLN A 202 2.90 -6.41 -11.64
C GLN A 202 2.36 -6.54 -13.07
N GLY A 203 2.59 -7.71 -13.67
CA GLY A 203 2.11 -8.03 -15.00
C GLY A 203 0.97 -9.03 -15.02
N PHE A 204 0.08 -8.88 -15.99
CA PHE A 204 -0.96 -9.86 -16.34
C PHE A 204 -1.15 -9.90 -17.86
N ARG A 205 -1.86 -10.90 -18.36
CA ARG A 205 -2.26 -10.99 -19.76
C ARG A 205 -3.72 -10.63 -19.95
N ILE A 206 -4.04 -9.97 -21.05
CA ILE A 206 -5.41 -9.74 -21.52
C ILE A 206 -5.57 -10.39 -22.88
N GLY A 207 -6.43 -11.41 -22.93
CA GLY A 207 -6.87 -12.03 -24.18
C GLY A 207 -8.21 -11.48 -24.63
N VAL A 208 -8.24 -10.75 -25.73
CA VAL A 208 -9.49 -10.37 -26.41
C VAL A 208 -9.85 -11.46 -27.40
N LYS A 209 -11.01 -12.08 -27.20
CA LYS A 209 -11.56 -13.09 -28.11
C LYS A 209 -12.41 -12.41 -29.18
N PRO A 210 -12.33 -12.88 -30.43
CA PRO A 210 -13.25 -12.42 -31.46
C PRO A 210 -14.68 -12.85 -31.09
N ARG A 211 -15.68 -12.09 -31.54
CA ARG A 211 -17.09 -12.44 -31.34
C ARG A 211 -17.71 -13.02 -32.61
N ILE A 212 -18.78 -13.78 -32.43
CA ILE A 212 -19.73 -14.15 -33.49
C ILE A 212 -20.89 -13.18 -33.38
N ASP A 213 -21.31 -12.59 -34.49
CA ASP A 213 -22.44 -11.66 -34.54
C ASP A 213 -23.24 -11.93 -35.82
N ILE A 214 -24.27 -12.76 -35.70
CA ILE A 214 -25.10 -13.20 -36.83
C ILE A 214 -26.33 -12.32 -36.94
N GLU A 215 -26.50 -11.69 -38.10
CA GLU A 215 -27.58 -10.73 -38.36
C GLU A 215 -28.24 -11.01 -39.71
N VAL A 216 -29.55 -10.79 -39.78
CA VAL A 216 -30.34 -10.66 -41.01
C VAL A 216 -31.13 -9.36 -40.92
N ARG A 217 -31.00 -8.48 -41.92
CA ARG A 217 -31.74 -7.21 -41.99
C ARG A 217 -32.92 -7.32 -42.94
N ASN A 218 -33.86 -6.38 -42.84
CA ASN A 218 -34.99 -6.34 -43.76
C ASN A 218 -34.58 -6.20 -45.24
N SER A 219 -33.48 -5.49 -45.53
CA SER A 219 -32.93 -5.36 -46.88
C SER A 219 -32.32 -6.64 -47.44
N ASP A 220 -31.95 -7.57 -46.55
CA ASP A 220 -31.35 -8.85 -46.92
C ASP A 220 -32.41 -9.89 -47.30
N ILE A 221 -33.69 -9.59 -47.06
CA ILE A 221 -34.82 -10.49 -47.35
C ILE A 221 -35.48 -10.07 -48.66
N GLN A 222 -35.62 -11.02 -49.58
CA GLN A 222 -36.29 -10.80 -50.86
C GLN A 222 -37.26 -11.94 -51.16
N PHE A 223 -38.34 -11.63 -51.86
CA PHE A 223 -39.29 -12.63 -52.34
C PHE A 223 -39.25 -12.68 -53.86
N SER A 224 -39.27 -13.89 -54.44
CA SER A 224 -39.39 -14.04 -55.90
C SER A 224 -40.71 -13.48 -56.45
N ASN A 225 -41.72 -13.37 -55.59
CA ASN A 225 -43.01 -12.76 -55.87
C ASN A 225 -43.58 -12.13 -54.58
N ASN A 226 -43.77 -10.81 -54.57
CA ASN A 226 -44.32 -10.07 -53.42
C ASN A 226 -45.86 -10.11 -53.35
N ASN A 227 -46.53 -10.69 -54.35
CA ASN A 227 -47.99 -10.81 -54.40
C ASN A 227 -48.42 -12.14 -55.06
N PRO A 228 -48.09 -13.30 -54.46
CA PRO A 228 -48.48 -14.60 -54.99
C PRO A 228 -49.99 -14.80 -54.88
N GLY A 229 -50.60 -15.34 -55.94
CA GLY A 229 -51.99 -15.82 -55.91
C GLY A 229 -52.14 -17.08 -55.07
N GLN A 230 -53.38 -17.43 -54.71
CA GLN A 230 -53.66 -18.65 -53.94
C GLN A 230 -53.11 -19.89 -54.67
N GLY A 231 -52.33 -20.70 -53.95
CA GLY A 231 -51.71 -21.91 -54.49
C GLY A 231 -50.44 -21.68 -55.32
N GLN A 232 -49.99 -20.43 -55.51
CA GLN A 232 -48.71 -20.15 -56.15
C GLN A 232 -47.54 -20.34 -55.18
N VAL A 233 -46.48 -20.98 -55.68
CA VAL A 233 -45.22 -21.11 -54.96
C VAL A 233 -44.37 -19.87 -55.21
N PHE A 234 -43.74 -19.37 -54.17
CA PHE A 234 -42.71 -18.32 -54.23
C PHE A 234 -41.51 -18.74 -53.39
N THR A 235 -40.39 -18.08 -53.59
CA THR A 235 -39.13 -18.34 -52.89
C THR A 235 -38.81 -17.13 -52.02
N ILE A 236 -38.35 -17.39 -50.80
CA ILE A 236 -37.77 -16.38 -49.91
C ILE A 236 -36.25 -16.52 -49.99
N TYR A 237 -35.57 -15.43 -50.29
CA TYR A 237 -34.12 -15.29 -50.22
C TYR A 237 -33.79 -14.49 -48.96
N ALA A 238 -32.75 -14.90 -48.23
CA ALA A 238 -32.20 -14.13 -47.13
C ALA A 238 -30.68 -14.24 -47.14
N ASP A 239 -30.02 -13.08 -47.19
CA ASP A 239 -28.58 -13.00 -46.92
C ASP A 239 -28.36 -12.96 -45.41
N VAL A 240 -27.48 -13.83 -44.91
CA VAL A 240 -27.12 -13.90 -43.48
C VAL A 240 -25.70 -13.41 -43.32
N TRP A 241 -25.54 -12.38 -42.51
CA TRP A 241 -24.25 -11.75 -42.29
C TRP A 241 -23.65 -12.20 -40.96
N ASN A 242 -22.37 -12.53 -40.97
CA ASN A 242 -21.56 -12.52 -39.76
C ASN A 242 -20.82 -11.19 -39.68
N ARG A 243 -21.30 -10.29 -38.81
CA ARG A 243 -20.69 -9.01 -38.48
C ARG A 243 -19.61 -9.12 -37.39
N GLY A 244 -19.40 -10.33 -36.88
CA GLY A 244 -18.37 -10.64 -35.90
C GLY A 244 -17.02 -10.87 -36.55
N SER A 245 -15.97 -10.71 -35.76
CA SER A 245 -14.58 -10.93 -36.18
C SER A 245 -14.17 -12.42 -36.20
N SER A 246 -14.99 -13.31 -35.63
CA SER A 246 -14.72 -14.75 -35.61
C SER A 246 -15.47 -15.45 -36.74
N ALA A 247 -14.83 -16.40 -37.42
CA ALA A 247 -15.54 -17.30 -38.32
C ALA A 247 -16.53 -18.15 -37.52
N TYR A 248 -17.77 -18.22 -37.98
CA TYR A 248 -18.77 -19.12 -37.42
C TYR A 248 -18.55 -20.52 -38.01
N SER A 249 -18.43 -21.54 -37.15
CA SER A 249 -18.21 -22.95 -37.55
C SER A 249 -19.38 -23.88 -37.22
N GLY A 250 -20.51 -23.31 -36.78
CA GLY A 250 -21.74 -24.05 -36.47
C GLY A 250 -22.74 -24.04 -37.62
N THR A 251 -24.00 -24.36 -37.31
CA THR A 251 -25.12 -24.23 -38.25
C THR A 251 -26.00 -23.05 -37.86
N VAL A 252 -26.15 -22.06 -38.75
CA VAL A 252 -27.13 -21.00 -38.57
C VAL A 252 -28.47 -21.50 -39.09
N ARG A 253 -29.44 -21.63 -38.18
CA ARG A 253 -30.82 -21.99 -38.54
C ARG A 253 -31.64 -20.73 -38.76
N VAL A 254 -32.13 -20.53 -39.97
CA VAL A 254 -32.97 -19.39 -40.35
C VAL A 254 -34.41 -19.85 -40.47
N ARG A 255 -35.33 -19.09 -39.88
CA ARG A 255 -36.77 -19.39 -39.85
C ARG A 255 -37.59 -18.17 -40.26
N PHE A 256 -38.57 -18.39 -41.11
CA PHE A 256 -39.53 -17.38 -41.54
C PHE A 256 -40.90 -17.68 -40.95
N TYR A 257 -41.56 -16.65 -40.41
CA TYR A 257 -42.88 -16.77 -39.81
C TYR A 257 -43.87 -15.80 -40.47
N ASN A 258 -45.12 -16.23 -40.68
CA ASN A 258 -46.21 -15.41 -41.22
C ASN A 258 -46.99 -14.63 -40.14
N SER A 259 -46.40 -14.46 -38.97
CA SER A 259 -46.98 -13.66 -37.89
C SER A 259 -45.88 -13.21 -36.95
N SER A 260 -46.13 -12.12 -36.21
CA SER A 260 -45.25 -11.67 -35.13
C SER A 260 -45.20 -12.63 -33.93
N SER A 261 -46.17 -13.55 -33.83
CA SER A 261 -46.04 -14.74 -32.99
C SER A 261 -45.29 -15.83 -33.74
N ASP A 262 -44.38 -16.55 -33.07
CA ASP A 262 -43.66 -17.74 -33.59
C ASP A 262 -44.58 -18.93 -33.96
N ALA A 263 -45.90 -18.72 -33.98
CA ALA A 263 -46.92 -19.74 -34.14
C ALA A 263 -47.11 -20.23 -35.59
N ASN A 264 -46.54 -19.57 -36.59
CA ASN A 264 -46.79 -19.90 -38.00
C ASN A 264 -45.52 -19.90 -38.87
N LEU A 265 -44.72 -20.95 -38.73
CA LEU A 265 -43.50 -21.18 -39.53
C LEU A 265 -43.86 -21.44 -40.99
N ILE A 266 -43.33 -20.62 -41.90
CA ILE A 266 -43.55 -20.73 -43.35
C ILE A 266 -42.32 -21.16 -44.13
N GLY A 267 -41.15 -21.23 -43.48
CA GLY A 267 -39.93 -21.74 -44.07
C GLY A 267 -38.81 -21.87 -43.04
N GLU A 268 -37.96 -22.89 -43.22
CA GLU A 268 -36.75 -23.10 -42.43
C GLU A 268 -35.63 -23.56 -43.35
N PHE A 269 -34.42 -23.04 -43.14
CA PHE A 269 -33.23 -23.57 -43.77
C PHE A 269 -32.02 -23.46 -42.83
N ASN A 270 -31.06 -24.36 -43.04
CA ASN A 270 -29.81 -24.40 -42.27
C ASN A 270 -28.67 -23.96 -43.18
N LEU A 271 -27.90 -22.97 -42.71
CA LEU A 271 -26.63 -22.58 -43.30
C LEU A 271 -25.52 -23.27 -42.51
N SER A 272 -24.74 -24.09 -43.20
CA SER A 272 -23.54 -24.77 -42.69
C SER A 272 -22.29 -24.19 -43.32
#